data_AF-A0A925XPV3-F1
#
_entry.id   AF-A0A925XPV3-F1
#
_cell.length_a   1.000
_cell.length_b   1.000
_cell.length_c   1.000
_cell.angle_alpha   90.00
_cell.angle_beta   90.00
_cell.angle_gamma   90.00
#
_symmetry.space_group_name_H-M   'P 1'
#
loop_
_entity.id
_entity.type
_entity.pdbx_description
1 polymer ?
#
loop_
_entity_poly.entity_id
_entity_poly.type
_entity_poly.pdbx_seq_one_letter_code
_entity_poly.pdbx_strand_id
1 'polypeptide(L)'
;MSESAADIPALLARLRDQNDAAAQQLGLQLGNANTQSPAAALHLIAALDNPERKVRWAAAVALGFISGWPSARALINTALRDGAIEVRARAQEALRTHHEPGVREMLLAALADESAAV
;
A
#
# COMPACT_ATOMS: atom_id res chain seq x y z
N MET A 1 -0.73 -25.12 3.59
CA MET A 1 -1.14 -24.70 2.24
C MET A 1 -0.56 -23.32 2.05
N SER A 2 0.49 -23.21 1.25
CA SER A 2 1.29 -21.99 1.13
C SER A 2 0.57 -21.02 0.22
N GLU A 3 -0.19 -20.08 0.79
CA GLU A 3 -0.71 -18.91 0.07
C GLU A 3 0.51 -18.16 -0.49
N SER A 4 0.79 -18.42 -1.77
CA SER A 4 1.96 -17.90 -2.46
C SER A 4 1.61 -16.54 -3.05
N ALA A 5 2.62 -15.72 -3.35
CA ALA A 5 2.43 -14.38 -3.93
C ALA A 5 1.56 -14.34 -5.22
N ALA A 6 1.30 -15.48 -5.86
CA ALA A 6 0.40 -15.62 -7.00
C ALA A 6 -1.08 -15.36 -6.67
N ASP A 7 -1.51 -15.52 -5.41
CA ASP A 7 -2.92 -15.37 -5.01
C ASP A 7 -3.27 -13.95 -4.52
N ILE A 8 -2.35 -12.99 -4.58
CA ILE A 8 -2.56 -11.64 -4.04
C ILE A 8 -3.83 -10.96 -4.61
N PRO A 9 -4.12 -11.00 -5.93
CA PRO A 9 -5.37 -10.44 -6.45
C PRO A 9 -6.62 -11.13 -5.90
N ALA A 10 -6.58 -12.46 -5.75
CA ALA A 10 -7.69 -13.23 -5.19
C ALA A 10 -7.88 -12.95 -3.69
N LEU A 11 -6.78 -12.79 -2.94
CA LEU A 11 -6.80 -12.40 -1.54
C LEU A 11 -7.34 -10.98 -1.36
N LEU A 12 -6.90 -10.02 -2.17
CA LEU A 12 -7.44 -8.66 -2.19
C LEU A 12 -8.94 -8.63 -2.51
N ALA A 13 -9.39 -9.47 -3.44
CA ALA A 13 -10.82 -9.61 -3.72
C ALA A 13 -11.58 -10.20 -2.52
N ARG A 14 -11.00 -11.16 -1.78
CA ARG A 14 -11.60 -11.68 -0.54
C ARG A 14 -11.58 -10.65 0.60
N LEU A 15 -10.60 -9.74 0.62
CA LEU A 15 -10.49 -8.66 1.60
C LEU A 15 -11.59 -7.60 1.46
N ARG A 16 -12.36 -7.61 0.36
CA ARG A 16 -13.56 -6.76 0.18
C ARG A 16 -14.59 -6.94 1.29
N ASP A 17 -14.71 -8.15 1.83
CA ASP A 17 -15.69 -8.45 2.87
C ASP A 17 -15.08 -8.57 4.27
N GLN A 18 -13.77 -8.33 4.40
CA GLN A 18 -13.03 -8.53 5.65
C GLN A 18 -12.58 -7.21 6.29
N ASN A 19 -12.21 -7.30 7.57
CA ASN A 19 -11.75 -6.20 8.40
C ASN A 19 -10.22 -6.03 8.33
N ASP A 20 -9.73 -4.99 9.00
CA ASP A 20 -8.33 -4.58 8.97
C ASP A 20 -7.30 -5.66 9.25
N ALA A 21 -7.62 -6.59 10.16
CA ALA A 21 -6.73 -7.67 10.54
C ALA A 21 -6.28 -8.52 9.33
N ALA A 22 -7.16 -8.73 8.36
CA ALA A 22 -6.85 -9.58 7.22
C ALA A 22 -5.93 -8.88 6.20
N ALA A 23 -6.13 -7.57 5.99
CA ALA A 23 -5.22 -6.77 5.16
C ALA A 23 -3.83 -6.63 5.81
N GLN A 24 -3.79 -6.47 7.13
CA GLN A 24 -2.54 -6.49 7.89
C GLN A 24 -1.84 -7.86 7.80
N GLN A 25 -2.59 -8.96 7.93
CA GLN A 25 -2.04 -10.30 7.81
C GLN A 25 -1.44 -10.54 6.43
N LEU A 26 -2.11 -10.09 5.36
CA LEU A 26 -1.57 -10.13 4.00
C LEU A 26 -0.26 -9.31 3.92
N GLY A 27 -0.27 -8.08 4.44
CA GLY A 27 0.93 -7.25 4.52
C GLY A 27 2.09 -7.93 5.25
N LEU A 28 1.83 -8.53 6.41
CA LEU A 28 2.83 -9.23 7.22
C LEU A 28 3.38 -10.48 6.52
N GLN A 29 2.52 -11.26 5.85
CA GLN A 29 2.95 -12.43 5.07
C GLN A 29 3.92 -12.03 3.95
N LEU A 30 3.65 -10.90 3.29
CA LEU A 30 4.45 -10.38 2.18
C LEU A 30 5.68 -9.58 2.63
N GLY A 31 5.60 -8.92 3.79
CA GLY A 31 6.66 -8.10 4.37
C GLY A 31 7.73 -8.89 5.12
N ASN A 32 7.42 -10.11 5.60
CA ASN A 32 8.41 -10.98 6.21
C ASN A 32 9.55 -11.29 5.22
N ALA A 33 10.80 -11.19 5.70
CA ALA A 33 12.04 -11.17 4.92
C ALA A 33 12.29 -12.36 3.97
N ASN A 34 11.50 -13.43 4.05
CA ASN A 34 11.54 -14.56 3.12
C ASN A 34 10.55 -14.45 1.94
N THR A 35 9.71 -13.41 1.90
CA THR A 35 8.63 -13.24 0.93
C THR A 35 8.54 -11.84 0.32
N GLN A 36 9.55 -10.96 0.52
CA GLN A 36 9.70 -9.68 -0.20
C GLN A 36 9.93 -9.91 -1.70
N SER A 37 8.96 -10.53 -2.36
CA SER A 37 8.94 -10.76 -3.78
C SER A 37 8.57 -9.44 -4.43
N PRO A 38 9.40 -8.88 -5.31
CA PRO A 38 9.07 -7.66 -6.06
C PRO A 38 7.70 -7.78 -6.77
N ALA A 39 7.33 -8.99 -7.17
CA ALA A 39 6.03 -9.28 -7.77
C ALA A 39 4.87 -8.96 -6.82
N ALA A 40 4.99 -9.23 -5.52
CA ALA A 40 3.94 -8.96 -4.54
C ALA A 40 3.69 -7.46 -4.37
N ALA A 41 4.78 -6.68 -4.27
CA ALA A 41 4.70 -5.22 -4.22
C ALA A 41 4.00 -4.66 -5.47
N LEU A 42 4.35 -5.16 -6.67
CA LEU A 42 3.71 -4.71 -7.91
C LEU A 42 2.21 -5.00 -7.97
N HIS A 43 1.76 -6.17 -7.50
CA HIS A 43 0.33 -6.48 -7.46
C HIS A 43 -0.43 -5.57 -6.49
N LEU A 44 0.14 -5.28 -5.32
CA LEU A 44 -0.47 -4.36 -4.37
C LEU A 44 -0.47 -2.91 -4.88
N ILE A 45 0.59 -2.49 -5.57
CA ILE A 45 0.64 -1.18 -6.23
C ILE A 45 -0.48 -1.06 -7.27
N ALA A 46 -0.68 -2.08 -8.12
CA ALA A 46 -1.78 -2.09 -9.08
C ALA A 46 -3.16 -2.07 -8.41
N ALA A 47 -3.29 -2.66 -7.21
CA ALA A 47 -4.53 -2.66 -6.46
C ALA A 47 -4.91 -1.30 -5.85
N LEU A 48 -3.97 -0.34 -5.78
CA LEU A 48 -4.28 1.04 -5.41
C LEU A 48 -5.14 1.77 -6.46
N ASP A 49 -5.21 1.27 -7.70
CA ASP A 49 -6.07 1.84 -8.75
C ASP A 49 -7.41 1.08 -8.89
N ASN A 50 -7.72 0.16 -7.98
CA ASN A 50 -8.93 -0.64 -8.05
C ASN A 50 -10.20 0.24 -7.88
N PRO A 51 -11.28 0.01 -8.65
CA PRO A 51 -12.52 0.79 -8.49
C PRO A 51 -13.11 0.67 -7.07
N GLU A 52 -12.86 -0.42 -6.38
CA GLU A 52 -13.40 -0.65 -5.05
C GLU A 52 -12.51 -0.07 -3.95
N ARG A 53 -13.06 0.91 -3.21
CA ARG A 53 -12.39 1.59 -2.09
C ARG A 53 -11.76 0.61 -1.10
N LYS A 54 -12.45 -0.48 -0.75
CA LYS A 54 -11.95 -1.46 0.22
C LYS A 54 -10.71 -2.19 -0.28
N VAL A 55 -10.61 -2.46 -1.58
CA VAL A 55 -9.42 -3.07 -2.19
C VAL A 55 -8.24 -2.10 -2.15
N ARG A 56 -8.46 -0.84 -2.54
CA ARG A 56 -7.41 0.20 -2.46
C ARG A 56 -6.92 0.40 -1.04
N TRP A 57 -7.86 0.44 -0.10
CA TRP A 57 -7.59 0.53 1.33
C TRP A 57 -6.73 -0.64 1.82
N ALA A 58 -7.10 -1.88 1.47
CA ALA A 58 -6.34 -3.06 1.87
C ALA A 58 -4.93 -3.09 1.26
N ALA A 59 -4.82 -2.65 0.01
CA ALA A 59 -3.53 -2.48 -0.67
C ALA A 59 -2.64 -1.46 0.05
N ALA A 60 -3.17 -0.30 0.44
CA ALA A 60 -2.43 0.71 1.19
C ALA A 60 -1.93 0.18 2.54
N VAL A 61 -2.77 -0.57 3.26
CA VAL A 61 -2.37 -1.24 4.51
C VAL A 61 -1.23 -2.23 4.26
N ALA A 62 -1.39 -3.14 3.30
CA ALA A 62 -0.39 -4.16 3.01
C ALA A 62 0.95 -3.57 2.55
N LEU A 63 0.93 -2.49 1.75
CA LEU A 63 2.13 -1.76 1.33
C LEU A 63 2.88 -1.06 2.48
N GLY A 64 2.24 -0.80 3.62
CA GLY A 64 2.91 -0.32 4.83
C GLY A 64 3.79 -1.36 5.51
N PHE A 65 3.44 -2.65 5.37
CA PHE A 65 4.22 -3.76 5.90
C PHE A 65 5.33 -4.22 4.95
N ILE A 66 5.24 -3.85 3.67
CA ILE A 66 6.27 -4.15 2.67
C ILE A 66 7.18 -2.94 2.53
N SER A 67 8.37 -3.02 3.12
CA SER A 67 9.40 -2.00 2.97
C SER A 67 9.94 -1.97 1.54
N GLY A 68 10.17 -0.76 1.03
CA GLY A 68 10.85 -0.55 -0.25
C GLY A 68 10.37 0.70 -1.00
N TRP A 69 11.28 1.27 -1.77
CA TRP A 69 11.05 2.46 -2.60
C TRP A 69 9.82 2.39 -3.51
N PRO A 70 9.53 1.28 -4.21
CA PRO A 70 8.33 1.18 -5.04
C PRO A 70 7.03 1.34 -4.24
N SER A 71 6.96 0.70 -3.06
CA SER A 71 5.80 0.79 -2.16
C SER A 71 5.62 2.22 -1.65
N ALA A 72 6.70 2.85 -1.14
CA ALA A 72 6.66 4.22 -0.64
C ALA A 72 6.22 5.20 -1.73
N ARG A 73 6.75 5.07 -2.96
CA ARG A 73 6.38 5.93 -4.08
C ARG A 73 4.91 5.78 -4.46
N ALA A 74 4.38 4.56 -4.49
CA ALA A 74 2.98 4.32 -4.81
C ALA A 74 2.03 4.84 -3.72
N LEU A 75 2.39 4.69 -2.44
CA LEU A 75 1.64 5.26 -1.33
C LEU A 75 1.57 6.79 -1.44
N ILE A 76 2.68 7.45 -1.78
CA ILE A 76 2.75 8.91 -1.91
C ILE A 76 1.96 9.41 -3.12
N ASN A 77 2.16 8.81 -4.30
CA ASN A 77 1.61 9.34 -5.55
C ASN A 77 0.15 8.93 -5.80
N THR A 78 -0.29 7.80 -5.25
CA THR A 78 -1.62 7.25 -5.50
C THR A 78 -2.47 7.26 -4.24
N ALA A 79 -2.04 6.57 -3.18
CA ALA A 79 -2.91 6.32 -2.02
C ALA A 79 -3.15 7.58 -1.17
N LEU A 80 -2.18 8.49 -1.05
CA LEU A 80 -2.38 9.79 -0.40
C LEU A 80 -3.34 10.71 -1.15
N ARG A 81 -3.53 10.50 -2.45
CA ARG A 81 -4.41 11.29 -3.31
C ARG A 81 -5.76 10.61 -3.57
N ASP A 82 -6.02 9.50 -2.88
CA ASP A 82 -7.28 8.78 -3.02
C ASP A 82 -8.47 9.64 -2.62
N GLY A 83 -9.59 9.53 -3.36
CA GLY A 83 -10.83 10.22 -3.01
C GLY A 83 -11.39 9.82 -1.64
N ALA A 84 -11.12 8.60 -1.17
CA ALA A 84 -11.56 8.11 0.13
C ALA A 84 -10.61 8.49 1.27
N ILE A 85 -11.16 9.13 2.32
CA ILE A 85 -10.41 9.60 3.49
C ILE A 85 -9.69 8.43 4.18
N GLU A 86 -10.34 7.28 4.26
CA GLU A 86 -9.80 6.10 4.95
C GLU A 86 -8.56 5.56 4.22
N VAL A 87 -8.53 5.60 2.89
CA VAL A 87 -7.36 5.16 2.11
C VAL A 87 -6.19 6.11 2.34
N ARG A 88 -6.45 7.43 2.31
CA ARG A 88 -5.43 8.45 2.60
C ARG A 88 -4.83 8.29 4.00
N ALA A 89 -5.69 8.07 5.00
CA ALA A 89 -5.24 7.85 6.38
C ALA A 89 -4.33 6.61 6.51
N ARG A 90 -4.66 5.51 5.82
CA ARG A 90 -3.78 4.33 5.80
C ARG A 90 -2.50 4.54 5.03
N ALA A 91 -2.52 5.32 3.96
CA ALA A 91 -1.31 5.68 3.24
C ALA A 91 -0.35 6.50 4.11
N GLN A 92 -0.87 7.45 4.90
CA GLN A 92 -0.06 8.21 5.86
C GLN A 92 0.56 7.30 6.93
N GLU A 93 -0.23 6.41 7.52
CA GLU A 93 0.28 5.47 8.53
C GLU A 93 1.32 4.52 7.95
N ALA A 94 1.05 3.96 6.76
CA ALA A 94 1.99 3.12 6.04
C ALA A 94 3.32 3.87 5.77
N LEU A 95 3.28 5.13 5.35
CA LEU A 95 4.50 5.91 5.12
C LEU A 95 5.31 6.17 6.40
N ARG A 96 4.66 6.20 7.58
CA ARG A 96 5.38 6.30 8.86
C ARG A 96 6.17 5.02 9.20
N THR A 97 5.75 3.87 8.68
CA THR A 97 6.43 2.59 8.89
C THR A 97 7.52 2.32 7.85
N HIS A 98 7.63 3.14 6.80
CA HIS A 98 8.74 3.08 5.85
C HIS A 98 9.99 3.77 6.43
N HIS A 99 11.07 3.01 6.57
CA HIS A 99 12.36 3.49 7.09
C HIS A 99 13.38 3.85 6.00
N GLU A 100 12.95 3.83 4.73
CA GLU A 100 13.84 4.10 3.59
C GLU A 100 14.31 5.57 3.60
N PRO A 101 15.63 5.83 3.53
CA PRO A 101 16.17 7.18 3.46
C PRO A 101 15.68 7.84 2.17
N GLY A 102 15.10 9.05 2.23
CA GLY A 102 14.56 9.74 1.06
C GLY A 102 13.03 9.75 0.96
N VAL A 103 12.32 8.90 1.72
CA VAL A 103 10.83 8.89 1.73
C VAL A 103 10.27 10.19 2.28
N ARG A 104 10.93 10.78 3.28
CA ARG A 104 10.54 12.07 3.84
C ARG A 104 10.63 13.18 2.79
N GLU A 105 11.75 13.25 2.09
CA GLU A 105 12.02 14.25 1.06
C GLU A 105 11.03 14.12 -0.10
N MET A 106 10.74 12.89 -0.52
CA MET A 106 9.72 12.60 -1.54
C MET A 106 8.32 12.99 -1.08
N LEU A 107 7.96 12.72 0.18
CA LEU A 107 6.67 13.14 0.74
C LEU A 107 6.55 14.67 0.78
N LEU A 108 7.61 15.37 1.19
CA LEU A 108 7.64 16.83 1.19
C LEU A 108 7.50 17.42 -0.22
N ALA A 109 8.20 16.84 -1.21
CA ALA A 109 8.08 17.25 -2.60
C ALA A 109 6.65 17.05 -3.13
N ALA A 110 6.05 15.88 -2.87
CA ALA A 110 4.70 15.57 -3.31
C ALA A 110 3.63 16.50 -2.70
N LEU A 111 3.79 16.89 -1.43
CA LEU A 111 2.91 17.85 -0.76
C LEU A 111 3.09 19.27 -1.31
N ALA A 112 4.33 19.67 -1.65
CA ALA A 112 4.60 20.96 -2.27
C ALA A 112 3.99 21.06 -3.67
N ASP A 113 4.11 20.01 -4.48
CA ASP A 113 3.50 19.93 -5.81
C ASP A 113 1.97 20.03 -5.74
N GLU A 114 1.35 19.38 -4.76
CA GLU A 114 -0.11 19.44 -4.58
C GLU A 114 -0.56 20.83 -4.16
N SER A 115 0.17 21.51 -3.27
CA SER A 115 -0.09 22.90 -2.92
C SER A 115 0.09 23.88 -4.08
N ALA A 116 0.95 23.55 -5.05
CA ALA A 116 1.18 24.37 -6.24
C ALA A 116 0.15 24.10 -7.37
N ALA A 117 -0.57 22.99 -7.29
CA ALA A 117 -1.57 22.58 -8.28
C ALA A 117 -3.00 23.09 -7.97
N VAL A 118 -3.18 23.82 -6.86
CA VAL A 118 -4.45 24.46 -6.43
C VAL A 118 -4.39 25.97 -6.67
#